data_AF-A0A2G6DST8-F1
#
_entry.id   AF-A0A2G6DST8-F1
#
_cell.length_a   1.000
_cell.length_b   1.000
_cell.length_c   1.000
_cell.angle_alpha   90.00
_cell.angle_beta   90.00
_cell.angle_gamma   90.00
#
_symmetry.space_group_name_H-M   'P 1'
#
loop_
_entity.id
_entity.type
_entity.pdbx_description
1 polymer ?
#
loop_
_entity_poly.entity_id
_entity_poly.type
_entity_poly.pdbx_seq_one_letter_code
_entity_poly.pdbx_strand_id
1 'polypeptide(L)'
;AVDLSGGSVLQLPPFGQVEFDSHAGPLRLNASVQSIDAAGAEELLDSAGQLEELAAEATSQLRVAVIRALASAAACAAGGAALAGWAVFRRPRRVVQSVAVALVPIVTAAGIGSQTLNEQALRQPEFTGLLERAPYLATQGIGLADRLESYRSGVADMVSAVTAVYTATEGLDGTQLAANPDVVTVLHVSDIHLNPQGFDLVGRLLDNFGVDAVVDTGDVTTWGTDVESTTLSRISAIDVPYVFVRGNHDSMRTQKAVAAQSGAVVLDGSTAEVAGIRFAGIGDPTFTPAGGNPALMSSVEVAGAASQRLADVIEASAEDGKPVDVALIHNAAQPYPLFG
;
A
#
# COMPACT_ATOMS: atom_id res chain seq x y z
N ALA A 1 -5.58 -37.47 24.09
CA ALA A 1 -4.54 -37.19 25.07
C ALA A 1 -4.80 -35.79 25.62
N VAL A 2 -4.69 -35.55 26.93
CA VAL A 2 -4.73 -34.18 27.44
C VAL A 2 -3.39 -33.57 27.07
N ASP A 3 -3.41 -32.65 26.11
CA ASP A 3 -2.22 -31.88 25.76
C ASP A 3 -1.89 -30.96 26.93
N LEU A 4 -0.70 -31.10 27.48
CA LEU A 4 -0.19 -30.30 28.61
C LEU A 4 0.75 -29.21 28.13
N SER A 5 0.82 -28.98 26.80
CA SER A 5 1.42 -27.78 26.24
C SER A 5 0.53 -26.59 26.57
N GLY A 6 1.11 -25.59 27.23
CA GLY A 6 0.41 -24.34 27.52
C GLY A 6 0.24 -23.49 26.27
N GLY A 7 0.20 -22.18 26.43
CA GLY A 7 0.25 -21.25 25.31
C GLY A 7 -1.08 -20.59 25.00
N SER A 8 -1.13 -19.88 23.87
CA SER A 8 -2.27 -19.06 23.48
C SER A 8 -2.58 -19.24 22.00
N VAL A 9 -3.86 -19.39 21.68
CA VAL A 9 -4.35 -19.49 20.30
C VAL A 9 -5.33 -18.35 20.06
N LEU A 10 -5.07 -17.56 19.04
CA LEU A 10 -5.98 -16.56 18.52
C LEU A 10 -6.58 -17.07 17.22
N GLN A 11 -7.87 -17.37 17.24
CA GLN A 11 -8.62 -17.76 16.05
C GLN A 11 -9.08 -16.52 15.31
N LEU A 12 -8.87 -16.52 13.99
CA LEU A 12 -9.26 -15.47 13.07
C LEU A 12 -10.13 -16.10 11.96
N PRO A 13 -11.38 -16.50 12.23
CA PRO A 13 -12.25 -17.07 11.20
C PRO A 13 -12.55 -16.02 10.11
N PRO A 14 -12.60 -16.40 8.81
CA PRO A 14 -12.31 -17.71 8.22
C PRO A 14 -10.83 -17.95 7.85
N PHE A 15 -9.94 -17.03 8.18
CA PHE A 15 -8.57 -16.95 7.64
C PHE A 15 -7.59 -17.94 8.29
N GLY A 16 -7.81 -18.36 9.53
CA GLY A 16 -7.00 -19.36 10.21
C GLY A 16 -6.83 -19.08 11.69
N GLN A 17 -5.69 -19.46 12.25
CA GLN A 17 -5.35 -19.19 13.64
C GLN A 17 -3.88 -18.85 13.79
N VAL A 18 -3.59 -18.10 14.86
CA VAL A 18 -2.26 -17.70 15.28
C VAL A 18 -1.98 -18.34 16.61
N GLU A 19 -0.90 -19.10 16.68
CA GLU A 19 -0.47 -19.80 17.88
C GLU A 19 0.75 -19.12 18.49
N PHE A 20 0.73 -18.99 19.82
CA PHE A 20 1.79 -18.38 20.60
C PHE A 20 2.21 -19.35 21.70
N ASP A 21 3.49 -19.69 21.73
CA ASP A 21 4.13 -20.39 22.86
C ASP A 21 4.36 -19.43 24.04
N SER A 22 3.25 -18.82 24.49
CA SER A 22 3.28 -17.72 25.44
C SER A 22 3.65 -18.16 26.86
N HIS A 23 3.30 -19.38 27.27
CA HIS A 23 3.61 -19.92 28.60
C HIS A 23 3.56 -21.44 28.61
N ALA A 24 4.26 -22.06 29.55
CA ALA A 24 4.14 -23.48 29.81
C ALA A 24 3.06 -23.75 30.86
N GLY A 25 2.50 -24.96 30.85
CA GLY A 25 1.58 -25.43 31.88
C GLY A 25 0.28 -26.01 31.32
N PRO A 26 -0.60 -26.49 32.21
CA PRO A 26 -1.79 -27.25 31.81
C PRO A 26 -2.96 -26.38 31.32
N LEU A 27 -2.78 -25.05 31.25
CA LEU A 27 -3.81 -24.11 30.82
C LEU A 27 -3.44 -23.56 29.44
N ARG A 28 -4.42 -23.52 28.55
CA ARG A 28 -4.28 -22.94 27.21
C ARG A 28 -5.32 -21.86 27.04
N LEU A 29 -4.91 -20.69 26.55
CA LEU A 29 -5.79 -19.55 26.30
C LEU A 29 -6.27 -19.58 24.87
N ASN A 30 -7.58 -19.65 24.65
CA ASN A 30 -8.18 -19.58 23.32
C ASN A 30 -8.99 -18.29 23.20
N ALA A 31 -8.56 -17.41 22.31
CA ALA A 31 -9.27 -16.21 21.91
C ALA A 31 -9.79 -16.39 20.49
N SER A 32 -10.94 -15.80 20.16
CA SER A 32 -11.51 -15.87 18.81
C SER A 32 -12.06 -14.49 18.45
N VAL A 33 -11.67 -14.01 17.27
CA VAL A 33 -12.19 -12.76 16.71
C VAL A 33 -13.53 -13.06 16.04
N GLN A 34 -14.60 -12.43 16.52
CA GLN A 34 -15.95 -12.66 15.98
C GLN A 34 -16.33 -11.68 14.87
N SER A 35 -15.86 -10.43 14.98
CA SER A 35 -16.15 -9.36 14.02
C SER A 35 -15.01 -8.35 14.03
N ILE A 36 -14.69 -7.82 12.84
CA ILE A 36 -13.74 -6.72 12.66
C ILE A 36 -14.55 -5.53 12.13
N ASP A 37 -14.43 -4.38 12.77
CA ASP A 37 -14.99 -3.12 12.28
C ASP A 37 -14.01 -2.50 11.28
N ALA A 38 -14.30 -2.65 9.99
CA ALA A 38 -13.42 -2.20 8.92
C ALA A 38 -13.30 -0.66 8.86
N ALA A 39 -14.38 0.08 9.16
CA ALA A 39 -14.36 1.53 9.15
C ALA A 39 -13.51 2.10 10.28
N GLY A 40 -13.61 1.51 11.48
CA GLY A 40 -12.75 1.86 12.61
C GLY A 40 -11.27 1.50 12.36
N ALA A 41 -11.00 0.40 11.65
CA ALA A 41 -9.63 0.00 11.31
C ALA A 41 -8.94 1.00 10.36
N GLU A 42 -9.67 1.59 9.41
CA GLU A 42 -9.14 2.62 8.50
C GLU A 42 -8.81 3.93 9.25
N GLU A 43 -9.69 4.40 10.13
CA GLU A 43 -9.48 5.62 10.93
C GLU A 43 -8.25 5.50 11.87
N LEU A 44 -8.00 4.29 12.38
CA LEU A 44 -6.85 3.98 13.22
C LEU A 44 -5.52 3.93 12.45
N LEU A 45 -5.53 3.63 11.15
CA LEU A 45 -4.32 3.61 10.32
C LEU A 45 -3.79 5.03 10.05
N ASP A 46 -4.66 6.03 10.06
CA ASP A 46 -4.31 7.43 9.80
C ASP A 46 -3.73 8.15 11.04
N SER A 47 -3.70 7.50 12.20
CA SER A 47 -3.28 8.15 13.45
C SER A 47 -2.44 7.24 14.36
N ALA A 48 -1.11 7.34 14.25
CA ALA A 48 -0.15 6.54 15.00
C ALA A 48 -0.37 6.53 16.53
N GLY A 49 -0.88 7.63 17.11
CA GLY A 49 -1.18 7.72 18.55
C GLY A 49 -2.38 6.89 19.00
N GLN A 50 -3.39 6.68 18.14
CA GLN A 50 -4.56 5.89 18.49
C GLN A 50 -4.25 4.39 18.53
N LEU A 51 -3.27 3.94 17.74
CA LEU A 51 -2.79 2.56 17.74
C LEU A 51 -2.13 2.17 19.06
N GLU A 52 -1.32 3.05 19.65
CA GLU A 52 -0.69 2.80 20.96
C GLU A 52 -1.72 2.76 22.09
N GLU A 53 -2.71 3.66 22.07
CA GLU A 53 -3.78 3.69 23.07
C GLU A 53 -4.68 2.44 22.98
N LEU A 54 -5.02 2.01 21.77
CA LEU A 54 -5.79 0.79 21.53
C LEU A 54 -5.03 -0.47 21.97
N ALA A 55 -3.72 -0.53 21.71
CA ALA A 55 -2.88 -1.65 22.16
C ALA A 55 -2.82 -1.75 23.69
N ALA A 56 -2.72 -0.60 24.38
CA ALA A 56 -2.75 -0.54 25.84
C ALA A 56 -4.12 -0.97 26.40
N GLU A 57 -5.21 -0.50 25.79
CA GLU A 57 -6.57 -0.83 26.21
C GLU A 57 -6.88 -2.32 25.99
N ALA A 58 -6.53 -2.88 24.83
CA ALA A 58 -6.71 -4.29 24.53
C ALA A 58 -5.96 -5.19 25.54
N THR A 59 -4.74 -4.80 25.91
CA THR A 59 -3.92 -5.53 26.89
C THR A 59 -4.57 -5.49 28.29
N SER A 60 -5.07 -4.32 28.70
CA SER A 60 -5.77 -4.13 29.96
C SER A 60 -7.04 -4.99 30.04
N GLN A 61 -7.87 -4.93 28.99
CA GLN A 61 -9.12 -5.71 28.92
C GLN A 61 -8.86 -7.22 28.94
N LEU A 62 -7.84 -7.69 28.21
CA LEU A 62 -7.47 -9.10 28.21
C LEU A 62 -7.05 -9.58 29.61
N ARG A 63 -6.24 -8.78 30.31
CA ARG A 63 -5.82 -9.08 31.69
C ARG A 63 -7.03 -9.18 32.64
N VAL A 64 -7.97 -8.25 32.54
CA VAL A 64 -9.20 -8.27 33.35
C VAL A 64 -10.04 -9.51 33.02
N ALA A 65 -10.19 -9.87 31.74
CA ALA A 65 -10.93 -11.04 31.31
C ALA A 65 -10.33 -12.35 31.86
N VAL A 66 -8.99 -12.51 31.79
CA VAL A 66 -8.28 -13.68 32.32
C VAL A 66 -8.44 -13.79 33.84
N ILE A 67 -8.25 -12.68 34.58
CA ILE A 67 -8.42 -12.66 36.04
C ILE A 67 -9.85 -13.05 36.40
N ARG A 68 -10.86 -12.53 35.68
CA ARG A 68 -12.27 -12.84 35.92
C ARG A 68 -12.60 -14.30 35.63
N ALA A 69 -12.02 -14.88 34.59
CA ALA A 69 -12.17 -16.29 34.26
C ALA A 69 -11.57 -17.20 35.35
N LEU A 70 -10.34 -16.89 35.80
CA LEU A 70 -9.68 -17.62 36.89
C LEU A 70 -10.45 -17.49 38.21
N ALA A 71 -10.94 -16.29 38.54
CA ALA A 71 -11.75 -16.06 39.73
C ALA A 71 -13.06 -16.84 39.69
N SER A 72 -13.74 -16.85 38.55
CA SER A 72 -14.96 -17.64 38.34
C SER A 72 -14.70 -19.14 38.48
N ALA A 73 -13.61 -19.65 37.88
CA ALA A 73 -13.22 -21.04 37.99
C ALA A 73 -12.88 -21.44 39.44
N ALA A 74 -12.14 -20.59 40.16
CA ALA A 74 -11.82 -20.78 41.57
C ALA A 74 -13.09 -20.77 42.45
N ALA A 75 -14.03 -19.86 42.19
CA ALA A 75 -15.30 -19.79 42.91
C ALA A 75 -16.15 -21.05 42.69
N CYS A 76 -16.27 -21.53 41.44
CA CYS A 76 -16.97 -22.76 41.11
C CYS A 76 -16.31 -23.99 41.76
N ALA A 77 -14.97 -24.09 41.71
CA ALA A 77 -14.22 -25.17 42.32
C ALA A 77 -14.37 -25.18 43.86
N ALA A 78 -14.24 -24.02 44.50
CA ALA A 78 -14.42 -23.87 45.93
C ALA A 78 -15.86 -24.19 46.35
N GLY A 79 -16.87 -23.69 45.63
CA GLY A 79 -18.28 -23.98 45.89
C GLY A 79 -18.60 -25.47 45.75
N GLY A 80 -18.16 -26.11 44.66
CA GLY A 80 -18.34 -27.54 44.42
C GLY A 80 -17.65 -28.40 45.49
N ALA A 81 -16.40 -28.08 45.83
CA ALA A 81 -15.65 -28.77 46.86
C ALA A 81 -16.26 -28.57 48.26
N ALA A 82 -16.80 -27.38 48.53
CA ALA A 82 -17.47 -27.09 49.80
C ALA A 82 -18.76 -27.92 49.95
N LEU A 83 -19.61 -27.94 48.91
CA LEU A 83 -20.86 -28.71 48.90
C LEU A 83 -20.59 -30.21 49.01
N ALA A 84 -19.68 -30.75 48.21
CA ALA A 84 -19.30 -32.16 48.26
C ALA A 84 -18.67 -32.54 49.60
N GLY A 85 -17.74 -31.71 50.10
CA GLY A 85 -17.10 -31.91 51.40
C GLY A 85 -18.10 -31.88 52.55
N TRP A 86 -19.10 -31.00 52.50
CA TRP A 86 -20.17 -30.95 53.49
C TRP A 86 -21.08 -32.17 53.42
N ALA A 87 -21.49 -32.59 52.22
CA ALA A 87 -22.36 -33.74 52.01
C ALA A 87 -21.74 -35.06 52.52
N VAL A 88 -20.44 -35.26 52.29
CA VAL A 88 -19.73 -36.50 52.66
C VAL A 88 -19.29 -36.48 54.13
N PHE A 89 -18.59 -35.43 54.56
CA PHE A 89 -17.90 -35.44 55.85
C PHE A 89 -18.69 -34.77 56.98
N ARG A 90 -19.65 -33.90 56.64
CA ARG A 90 -20.48 -33.10 57.58
C ARG A 90 -19.69 -32.41 58.71
N ARG A 91 -18.41 -32.12 58.47
CA ARG A 91 -17.49 -31.49 59.45
C ARG A 91 -16.81 -30.28 58.80
N PRO A 92 -16.86 -29.09 59.42
CA PRO A 92 -16.36 -27.85 58.81
C PRO A 92 -14.86 -27.92 58.50
N ARG A 93 -14.05 -28.56 59.36
CA ARG A 93 -12.61 -28.75 59.11
C ARG A 93 -12.32 -29.55 57.84
N ARG A 94 -13.12 -30.58 57.55
CA ARG A 94 -12.96 -31.41 56.34
C ARG A 94 -13.38 -30.64 55.09
N VAL A 95 -14.40 -29.79 55.19
CA VAL A 95 -14.85 -28.91 54.10
C VAL A 95 -13.75 -27.91 53.72
N VAL A 96 -13.13 -27.25 54.70
CA VAL A 96 -12.01 -26.33 54.45
C VAL A 96 -10.83 -27.06 53.78
N GLN A 97 -10.52 -28.28 54.21
CA GLN A 97 -9.48 -29.10 53.57
C GLN A 97 -9.83 -29.45 52.12
N SER A 98 -11.09 -29.81 51.83
CA SER A 98 -11.54 -30.11 50.46
C SER A 98 -11.45 -28.90 49.54
N VAL A 99 -11.85 -27.71 50.02
CA VAL A 99 -11.71 -26.45 49.28
C VAL A 99 -10.24 -26.12 49.04
N ALA A 100 -9.39 -26.24 50.06
CA ALA A 100 -7.96 -25.98 49.93
C ALA A 100 -7.33 -26.89 48.86
N VAL A 101 -7.61 -28.19 48.91
CA VAL A 101 -7.11 -29.16 47.92
C VAL A 101 -7.62 -28.84 46.51
N ALA A 102 -8.87 -28.40 46.36
CA ALA A 102 -9.44 -28.05 45.05
C ALA A 102 -8.83 -26.78 44.44
N LEU A 103 -8.35 -25.84 45.26
CA LEU A 103 -7.72 -24.60 44.80
C LEU A 103 -6.24 -24.76 44.42
N VAL A 104 -5.52 -25.70 45.04
CA VAL A 104 -4.10 -25.99 44.73
C VAL A 104 -3.82 -26.10 43.22
N PRO A 105 -4.53 -26.91 42.41
CA PRO A 105 -4.22 -27.02 40.99
C PRO A 105 -4.43 -25.71 40.23
N ILE A 106 -5.43 -24.90 40.60
CA ILE A 106 -5.71 -23.62 39.95
C ILE A 106 -4.58 -22.62 40.24
N VAL A 107 -4.17 -22.51 41.50
CA VAL A 107 -3.08 -21.62 41.92
C VAL A 107 -1.75 -22.07 41.32
N THR A 108 -1.48 -23.37 41.31
CA THR A 108 -0.25 -23.92 40.72
C THR A 108 -0.21 -23.69 39.21
N ALA A 109 -1.30 -23.93 38.48
CA ALA A 109 -1.34 -23.70 37.04
C ALA A 109 -1.20 -22.22 36.67
N ALA A 110 -1.88 -21.33 37.39
CA ALA A 110 -1.74 -19.88 37.22
C ALA A 110 -0.31 -19.41 37.56
N GLY A 111 0.29 -19.97 38.62
CA GLY A 111 1.66 -19.69 39.02
C GLY A 111 2.67 -20.09 37.94
N ILE A 112 2.57 -21.32 37.41
CA ILE A 112 3.44 -21.80 36.34
C ILE A 112 3.29 -20.93 35.09
N GLY A 113 2.05 -20.63 34.67
CA GLY A 113 1.80 -19.76 33.51
C GLY A 113 2.39 -18.37 33.68
N SER A 114 2.27 -17.77 34.87
CA SER A 114 2.83 -16.44 35.16
C SER A 114 4.37 -16.40 35.18
N GLN A 115 5.02 -17.47 35.64
CA GLN A 115 6.49 -17.53 35.70
C GLN A 115 7.13 -17.92 34.37
N THR A 116 6.40 -18.64 33.52
CA THR A 116 6.91 -19.13 32.23
C THR A 116 6.47 -18.26 31.06
N LEU A 117 5.92 -17.07 31.35
CA LEU A 117 5.48 -16.14 30.34
C LEU A 117 6.67 -15.70 29.47
N ASN A 118 6.58 -15.99 28.17
CA ASN A 118 7.60 -15.66 27.19
C ASN A 118 7.13 -14.50 26.31
N GLU A 119 7.58 -13.29 26.64
CA GLU A 119 7.28 -12.08 25.87
C GLU A 119 7.90 -12.10 24.46
N GLN A 120 8.97 -12.87 24.24
CA GLN A 120 9.59 -13.00 22.93
C GLN A 120 8.77 -13.88 22.00
N ALA A 121 8.17 -14.96 22.51
CA ALA A 121 7.28 -15.82 21.74
C ALA A 121 6.03 -15.07 21.23
N LEU A 122 5.60 -14.01 21.93
CA LEU A 122 4.51 -13.14 21.44
C LEU A 122 4.88 -12.37 20.17
N ARG A 123 6.18 -12.17 19.89
CA ARG A 123 6.68 -11.48 18.70
C ARG A 123 6.98 -12.42 17.54
N GLN A 124 6.95 -13.73 17.77
CA GLN A 124 7.18 -14.77 16.75
C GLN A 124 6.04 -15.79 16.73
N PRO A 125 4.81 -15.37 16.38
CA PRO A 125 3.69 -16.29 16.28
C PRO A 125 3.88 -17.33 15.17
N GLU A 126 3.36 -18.53 15.41
CA GLU A 126 3.16 -19.53 14.38
C GLU A 126 1.80 -19.33 13.71
N PHE A 127 1.81 -19.12 12.39
CA PHE A 127 0.60 -18.92 11.60
C PHE A 127 0.21 -20.22 10.91
N THR A 128 -1.07 -20.58 10.97
CA THR A 128 -1.60 -21.77 10.31
C THR A 128 -2.80 -21.44 9.44
N GLY A 129 -3.07 -22.28 8.44
CA GLY A 129 -4.15 -22.06 7.48
C GLY A 129 -3.79 -21.04 6.40
N LEU A 130 -4.75 -20.21 5.96
CA LEU A 130 -4.51 -19.21 4.91
C LEU A 130 -3.55 -18.09 5.35
N LEU A 131 -3.32 -17.96 6.66
CA LEU A 131 -2.41 -17.00 7.27
C LEU A 131 -0.94 -17.43 7.25
N GLU A 132 -0.59 -18.66 6.87
CA GLU A 132 0.80 -19.15 6.81
C GLU A 132 1.71 -18.26 5.92
N ARG A 133 1.12 -17.60 4.92
CA ARG A 133 1.81 -16.67 4.02
C ARG A 133 1.77 -15.21 4.45
N ALA A 134 0.98 -14.85 5.47
CA ALA A 134 0.83 -13.46 5.91
C ALA A 134 2.13 -12.82 6.43
N PRO A 135 2.99 -13.53 7.21
CA PRO A 135 4.24 -12.95 7.70
C PRO A 135 5.20 -12.61 6.57
N TYR A 136 5.26 -13.44 5.52
CA TYR A 136 6.10 -13.22 4.34
C TYR A 136 5.69 -11.94 3.62
N LEU A 137 4.39 -11.69 3.46
CA LEU A 137 3.89 -10.46 2.84
C LEU A 137 4.16 -9.22 3.72
N ALA A 138 3.97 -9.34 5.03
CA ALA A 138 4.18 -8.24 5.98
C ALA A 138 5.66 -7.86 6.17
N THR A 139 6.56 -8.85 6.29
CA THR A 139 8.01 -8.60 6.40
C THR A 139 8.65 -8.18 5.08
N GLN A 140 8.10 -8.61 3.94
CA GLN A 140 8.46 -8.00 2.67
C GLN A 140 8.09 -6.53 2.65
N GLY A 141 6.89 -6.12 3.08
CA GLY A 141 6.52 -4.69 3.12
C GLY A 141 7.53 -3.79 3.85
N ILE A 142 8.07 -4.23 4.99
CA ILE A 142 8.98 -3.42 5.83
C ILE A 142 10.42 -3.44 5.30
N GLY A 143 10.93 -4.60 4.86
CA GLY A 143 12.30 -4.73 4.34
C GLY A 143 12.45 -4.32 2.87
N LEU A 144 11.34 -4.13 2.15
CA LEU A 144 11.30 -3.68 0.76
C LEU A 144 11.52 -2.18 0.67
N ALA A 145 11.12 -1.37 1.66
CA ALA A 145 11.36 0.09 1.65
C ALA A 145 12.85 0.45 1.70
N ASP A 146 13.61 -0.07 2.66
CA ASP A 146 15.06 0.20 2.81
C ASP A 146 15.89 -0.37 1.66
N ARG A 147 15.49 -1.54 1.14
CA ARG A 147 16.13 -2.16 -0.03
C ARG A 147 15.74 -1.47 -1.32
N LEU A 148 14.50 -0.96 -1.45
CA LEU A 148 14.11 -0.09 -2.55
C LEU A 148 14.92 1.19 -2.50
N GLU A 149 15.12 1.82 -1.35
CA GLU A 149 15.89 3.08 -1.26
C GLU A 149 17.35 2.88 -1.67
N SER A 150 17.96 1.80 -1.20
CA SER A 150 19.33 1.44 -1.59
C SER A 150 19.44 1.08 -3.08
N TYR A 151 18.43 0.39 -3.62
CA TYR A 151 18.34 0.08 -5.06
C TYR A 151 18.01 1.31 -5.92
N ARG A 152 17.17 2.23 -5.42
CA ARG A 152 16.82 3.54 -6.02
C ARG A 152 18.04 4.41 -6.18
N SER A 153 18.83 4.56 -5.13
CA SER A 153 20.11 5.28 -5.23
C SER A 153 21.00 4.60 -6.25
N GLY A 154 21.17 3.27 -6.17
CA GLY A 154 22.04 2.54 -7.10
C GLY A 154 21.67 2.70 -8.58
N VAL A 155 20.37 2.65 -8.93
CA VAL A 155 19.91 2.84 -10.32
C VAL A 155 20.00 4.31 -10.74
N ALA A 156 19.64 5.26 -9.88
CA ALA A 156 19.76 6.68 -10.19
C ALA A 156 21.22 7.11 -10.36
N ASP A 157 22.14 6.57 -9.56
CA ASP A 157 23.57 6.81 -9.64
C ASP A 157 24.16 6.17 -10.90
N MET A 158 23.66 5.00 -11.31
CA MET A 158 24.07 4.32 -12.54
C MET A 158 23.55 5.04 -13.80
N VAL A 159 22.30 5.47 -13.80
CA VAL A 159 21.75 6.28 -14.90
C VAL A 159 22.46 7.62 -14.97
N SER A 160 22.70 8.29 -13.84
CA SER A 160 23.49 9.53 -13.81
C SER A 160 24.92 9.31 -14.31
N ALA A 161 25.57 8.20 -13.95
CA ALA A 161 26.90 7.86 -14.44
C ALA A 161 26.92 7.53 -15.94
N VAL A 162 25.92 6.80 -16.44
CA VAL A 162 25.79 6.47 -17.88
C VAL A 162 25.46 7.73 -18.68
N THR A 163 24.58 8.59 -18.17
CA THR A 163 24.27 9.87 -18.80
C THR A 163 25.47 10.82 -18.74
N ALA A 164 26.24 10.85 -17.64
CA ALA A 164 27.49 11.61 -17.54
C ALA A 164 28.56 11.13 -18.54
N VAL A 165 28.63 9.81 -18.79
CA VAL A 165 29.51 9.25 -19.83
C VAL A 165 28.98 9.62 -21.21
N TYR A 166 27.69 9.48 -21.48
CA TYR A 166 27.09 9.80 -22.77
C TYR A 166 27.26 11.28 -23.12
N THR A 167 26.97 12.18 -22.18
CA THR A 167 27.19 13.63 -22.27
C THR A 167 28.66 13.98 -22.50
N ALA A 168 29.60 13.34 -21.78
CA ALA A 168 31.03 13.53 -22.00
C ALA A 168 31.52 13.02 -23.37
N THR A 169 30.86 11.99 -23.93
CA THR A 169 31.25 11.38 -25.22
C THR A 169 30.67 12.14 -26.42
N GLU A 170 29.47 12.71 -26.28
CA GLU A 170 28.84 13.56 -27.31
C GLU A 170 29.16 15.06 -27.16
N GLY A 171 29.86 15.46 -26.09
CA GLY A 171 30.18 16.87 -25.81
C GLY A 171 28.99 17.70 -25.35
N LEU A 172 27.89 17.04 -24.97
CA LEU A 172 26.66 17.65 -24.47
C LEU A 172 26.74 17.76 -22.94
N ASP A 173 27.51 18.71 -22.40
CA ASP A 173 27.42 19.00 -20.96
C ASP A 173 25.96 19.33 -20.60
N GLY A 174 25.32 18.56 -19.69
CA GLY A 174 23.95 18.85 -19.24
C GLY A 174 23.80 20.24 -18.63
N THR A 175 24.89 20.77 -18.05
CA THR A 175 25.01 22.15 -17.60
C THR A 175 25.08 23.18 -18.73
N GLN A 176 25.56 22.80 -19.93
CA GLN A 176 25.56 23.68 -21.11
C GLN A 176 24.20 23.69 -21.83
N LEU A 177 23.48 22.58 -21.84
CA LEU A 177 22.08 22.51 -22.31
C LEU A 177 21.16 23.38 -21.44
N ALA A 178 21.22 23.20 -20.11
CA ALA A 178 20.46 24.00 -19.15
C ALA A 178 20.84 25.50 -19.16
N ALA A 179 22.02 25.86 -19.66
CA ALA A 179 22.49 27.25 -19.74
C ALA A 179 22.19 27.94 -21.08
N ASN A 180 21.66 27.23 -22.07
CA ASN A 180 21.31 27.81 -23.36
C ASN A 180 19.86 28.32 -23.36
N PRO A 181 19.61 29.65 -23.33
CA PRO A 181 18.26 30.19 -23.28
C PRO A 181 17.45 29.95 -24.56
N ASP A 182 18.08 29.49 -25.65
CA ASP A 182 17.42 29.19 -26.92
C ASP A 182 16.99 27.71 -27.05
N VAL A 183 17.20 26.90 -26.01
CA VAL A 183 16.85 25.47 -25.99
C VAL A 183 15.83 25.20 -24.88
N VAL A 184 14.75 24.51 -25.24
CA VAL A 184 13.74 24.02 -24.28
C VAL A 184 13.99 22.54 -24.03
N THR A 185 14.24 22.17 -22.78
CA THR A 185 14.50 20.79 -22.36
C THR A 185 13.22 20.17 -21.79
N VAL A 186 12.71 19.12 -22.44
CA VAL A 186 11.49 18.42 -22.01
C VAL A 186 11.83 17.02 -21.50
N LEU A 187 11.36 16.69 -20.30
CA LEU A 187 11.43 15.35 -19.75
C LEU A 187 10.16 14.58 -20.12
N HIS A 188 10.28 13.60 -21.00
CA HIS A 188 9.18 12.70 -21.34
C HIS A 188 9.19 11.45 -20.45
N VAL A 189 8.04 11.13 -19.86
CA VAL A 189 7.78 9.96 -19.03
C VAL A 189 6.47 9.28 -19.42
N SER A 190 6.32 8.01 -19.06
CA SER A 190 5.11 7.21 -19.31
C SER A 190 5.14 5.99 -18.39
N ASP A 191 3.99 5.35 -18.19
CA ASP A 191 3.84 4.02 -17.58
C ASP A 191 4.45 3.94 -16.16
N ILE A 192 4.27 5.02 -15.38
CA ILE A 192 4.82 5.10 -14.01
C ILE A 192 4.13 4.09 -13.09
N HIS A 193 2.84 3.78 -13.30
CA HIS A 193 2.04 2.84 -12.51
C HIS A 193 2.21 3.02 -11.00
N LEU A 194 2.10 4.27 -10.54
CA LEU A 194 2.25 4.69 -9.15
C LEU A 194 3.59 4.32 -8.53
N ASN A 195 4.61 4.00 -9.34
CA ASN A 195 5.91 3.65 -8.83
C ASN A 195 6.54 4.90 -8.17
N PRO A 196 6.69 4.92 -6.83
CA PRO A 196 7.30 6.07 -6.17
C PRO A 196 8.73 6.31 -6.65
N GLN A 197 9.44 5.27 -7.13
CA GLN A 197 10.78 5.41 -7.72
C GLN A 197 10.77 6.26 -8.99
N GLY A 198 9.68 6.19 -9.78
CA GLY A 198 9.54 6.96 -11.01
C GLY A 198 9.51 8.45 -10.71
N PHE A 199 8.70 8.86 -9.72
CA PHE A 199 8.64 10.25 -9.28
C PHE A 199 9.95 10.73 -8.65
N ASP A 200 10.63 9.89 -7.86
CA ASP A 200 11.93 10.24 -7.28
C ASP A 200 13.00 10.45 -8.36
N LEU A 201 13.00 9.61 -9.41
CA LEU A 201 13.89 9.77 -10.56
C LEU A 201 13.57 11.04 -11.36
N VAL A 202 12.28 11.34 -11.59
CA VAL A 202 11.83 12.59 -12.21
C VAL A 202 12.42 13.78 -11.46
N GLY A 203 12.25 13.85 -10.13
CA GLY A 203 12.81 14.93 -9.31
C GLY A 203 14.32 15.12 -9.51
N ARG A 204 15.11 14.02 -9.48
CA ARG A 204 16.57 14.09 -9.70
C ARG A 204 16.95 14.53 -11.13
N LEU A 205 16.17 14.16 -12.14
CA LEU A 205 16.41 14.57 -13.51
C LEU A 205 16.09 16.06 -13.71
N LEU A 206 15.03 16.56 -13.08
CA LEU A 206 14.72 18.00 -13.07
C LEU A 206 15.88 18.82 -12.51
N ASP A 207 16.42 18.41 -11.35
CA ASP A 207 17.53 19.11 -10.67
C ASP A 207 18.82 19.14 -11.50
N ASN A 208 19.14 18.04 -12.19
CA ASN A 208 20.43 17.87 -12.86
C ASN A 208 20.47 18.37 -14.31
N PHE A 209 19.32 18.41 -14.99
CA PHE A 209 19.27 18.70 -16.43
C PHE A 209 18.57 20.02 -16.79
N GLY A 210 18.08 20.78 -15.80
CA GLY A 210 17.43 22.07 -16.06
C GLY A 210 16.23 21.90 -17.00
N VAL A 211 15.39 20.92 -16.70
CA VAL A 211 14.19 20.61 -17.49
C VAL A 211 13.16 21.73 -17.35
N ASP A 212 12.57 22.16 -18.46
CA ASP A 212 11.58 23.25 -18.52
C ASP A 212 10.12 22.76 -18.40
N ALA A 213 9.88 21.49 -18.75
CA ALA A 213 8.56 20.86 -18.64
C ALA A 213 8.66 19.34 -18.55
N VAL A 214 7.72 18.72 -17.84
CA VAL A 214 7.51 17.27 -17.85
C VAL A 214 6.32 16.95 -18.75
N VAL A 215 6.48 15.93 -19.61
CA VAL A 215 5.41 15.39 -20.44
C VAL A 215 5.19 13.94 -20.03
N ASP A 216 4.01 13.64 -19.50
CA ASP A 216 3.59 12.32 -19.08
C ASP A 216 2.53 11.77 -20.05
N THR A 217 2.89 10.69 -20.76
CA THR A 217 2.00 10.04 -21.73
C THR A 217 1.11 8.96 -21.13
N GLY A 218 0.88 8.95 -19.82
CA GLY A 218 -0.17 8.19 -19.17
C GLY A 218 0.28 6.87 -18.58
N ASP A 219 -0.68 6.10 -18.10
CA ASP A 219 -0.49 4.92 -17.24
C ASP A 219 0.25 5.28 -15.95
N VAL A 220 -0.14 6.42 -15.38
CA VAL A 220 0.34 6.87 -14.06
C VAL A 220 -0.30 6.06 -12.93
N THR A 221 -1.49 5.49 -13.15
CA THR A 221 -2.18 4.57 -12.24
C THR A 221 -2.14 3.13 -12.74
N THR A 222 -2.44 2.15 -11.88
CA THR A 222 -2.54 0.74 -12.28
C THR A 222 -3.99 0.31 -12.50
N TRP A 223 -4.91 0.78 -11.66
CA TRP A 223 -6.32 0.40 -11.71
C TRP A 223 -7.28 1.56 -11.95
N GLY A 224 -6.77 2.80 -11.99
CA GLY A 224 -7.56 4.02 -12.19
C GLY A 224 -8.55 4.32 -11.06
N THR A 225 -8.27 3.88 -9.83
CA THR A 225 -9.16 4.01 -8.66
C THR A 225 -8.94 5.31 -7.87
N ASP A 226 -9.90 5.64 -7.00
CA ASP A 226 -9.82 6.83 -6.13
C ASP A 226 -8.71 6.70 -5.08
N VAL A 227 -8.48 5.49 -4.56
CA VAL A 227 -7.41 5.23 -3.58
C VAL A 227 -6.04 5.52 -4.18
N GLU A 228 -5.80 5.07 -5.42
CA GLU A 228 -4.56 5.31 -6.15
C GLU A 228 -4.32 6.80 -6.44
N SER A 229 -5.40 7.55 -6.69
CA SER A 229 -5.34 8.97 -7.04
C SER A 229 -4.76 9.85 -5.92
N THR A 230 -4.72 9.38 -4.68
CA THR A 230 -4.07 10.07 -3.55
C THR A 230 -2.56 10.24 -3.76
N THR A 231 -1.91 9.31 -4.47
CA THR A 231 -0.47 9.34 -4.75
C THR A 231 -0.11 10.41 -5.78
N LEU A 232 -1.08 10.87 -6.58
CA LEU A 232 -0.90 11.90 -7.61
C LEU A 232 -0.64 13.29 -7.02
N SER A 233 -0.85 13.46 -5.71
CA SER A 233 -0.41 14.65 -4.97
C SER A 233 1.07 14.96 -5.15
N ARG A 234 1.90 13.96 -5.47
CA ARG A 234 3.34 14.15 -5.77
C ARG A 234 3.60 15.03 -6.99
N ILE A 235 2.68 15.09 -7.95
CA ILE A 235 2.80 15.97 -9.12
C ILE A 235 2.84 17.44 -8.68
N SER A 236 2.15 17.81 -7.60
CA SER A 236 2.18 19.18 -7.08
C SER A 236 3.55 19.64 -6.57
N ALA A 237 4.46 18.71 -6.30
CA ALA A 237 5.84 18.98 -5.88
C ALA A 237 6.81 19.15 -7.08
N ILE A 238 6.34 19.00 -8.31
CA ILE A 238 7.13 19.24 -9.51
C ILE A 238 7.05 20.74 -9.83
N ASP A 239 8.19 21.42 -9.79
CA ASP A 239 8.28 22.89 -9.90
C ASP A 239 8.14 23.41 -11.35
N VAL A 240 8.01 22.51 -12.33
CA VAL A 240 7.85 22.82 -13.74
C VAL A 240 6.49 22.34 -14.25
N PRO A 241 5.94 22.91 -15.34
CA PRO A 241 4.69 22.45 -15.92
C PRO A 241 4.67 20.93 -16.19
N TYR A 242 3.58 20.28 -15.84
CA TYR A 242 3.37 18.84 -16.01
C TYR A 242 2.27 18.57 -17.02
N VAL A 243 2.63 18.33 -18.28
CA VAL A 243 1.68 18.01 -19.35
C VAL A 243 1.30 16.54 -19.26
N PHE A 244 0.01 16.21 -19.28
CA PHE A 244 -0.48 14.84 -19.09
C PHE A 244 -1.50 14.45 -20.15
N VAL A 245 -1.35 13.28 -20.75
CA VAL A 245 -2.42 12.56 -21.46
C VAL A 245 -2.72 11.25 -20.76
N ARG A 246 -4.00 10.88 -20.70
CA ARG A 246 -4.47 9.69 -20.00
C ARG A 246 -4.05 8.41 -20.73
N GLY A 247 -3.55 7.41 -20.00
CA GLY A 247 -3.32 6.06 -20.54
C GLY A 247 -4.53 5.13 -20.41
N ASN A 248 -4.41 3.86 -20.83
CA ASN A 248 -5.50 2.90 -20.73
C ASN A 248 -5.68 2.33 -19.32
N HIS A 249 -4.72 2.49 -18.40
CA HIS A 249 -4.89 2.17 -16.97
C HIS A 249 -5.44 3.36 -16.17
N ASP A 250 -5.48 4.54 -16.77
CA ASP A 250 -5.96 5.75 -16.11
C ASP A 250 -7.44 6.00 -16.42
N SER A 251 -8.22 6.28 -15.37
CA SER A 251 -9.65 6.57 -15.49
C SER A 251 -9.92 8.07 -15.64
N MET A 252 -11.16 8.45 -15.95
CA MET A 252 -11.60 9.85 -15.86
C MET A 252 -11.43 10.43 -14.45
N ARG A 253 -11.36 9.60 -13.41
CA ARG A 253 -11.07 10.06 -12.05
C ARG A 253 -9.59 10.38 -11.89
N THR A 254 -8.70 9.51 -12.41
CA THR A 254 -7.26 9.78 -12.51
C THR A 254 -7.01 11.13 -13.21
N GLN A 255 -7.65 11.35 -14.36
CA GLN A 255 -7.52 12.61 -15.11
C GLN A 255 -7.90 13.85 -14.28
N LYS A 256 -9.02 13.77 -13.56
CA LYS A 256 -9.48 14.86 -12.69
C LYS A 256 -8.54 15.07 -11.51
N ALA A 257 -7.98 14.00 -10.95
CA ALA A 257 -7.03 14.07 -9.86
C ALA A 257 -5.70 14.69 -10.30
N VAL A 258 -5.21 14.39 -11.51
CA VAL A 258 -4.04 15.06 -12.11
C VAL A 258 -4.36 16.53 -12.38
N ALA A 259 -5.51 16.84 -12.99
CA ALA A 259 -5.92 18.22 -13.28
C ALA A 259 -6.11 19.10 -12.03
N ALA A 260 -6.27 18.48 -10.85
CA ALA A 260 -6.37 19.20 -9.57
C ALA A 260 -5.00 19.57 -8.98
N GLN A 261 -3.89 19.04 -9.51
CA GLN A 261 -2.54 19.33 -9.04
C GLN A 261 -2.04 20.66 -9.60
N SER A 262 -1.25 21.38 -8.80
CA SER A 262 -0.58 22.60 -9.26
C SER A 262 0.39 22.28 -10.39
N GLY A 263 0.40 23.11 -11.44
CA GLY A 263 1.30 22.95 -12.59
C GLY A 263 0.85 21.92 -13.63
N ALA A 264 -0.20 21.14 -13.36
CA ALA A 264 -0.69 20.13 -14.29
C ALA A 264 -1.47 20.73 -15.48
N VAL A 265 -1.16 20.26 -16.69
CA VAL A 265 -1.83 20.61 -17.94
C VAL A 265 -2.32 19.32 -18.59
N VAL A 266 -3.59 19.00 -18.39
CA VAL A 266 -4.20 17.79 -18.93
C VAL A 266 -4.71 18.03 -20.35
N LEU A 267 -4.29 17.19 -21.30
CA LEU A 267 -4.75 17.21 -22.68
C LEU A 267 -5.68 16.02 -22.95
N ASP A 268 -6.86 16.28 -23.51
CA ASP A 268 -7.81 15.24 -23.88
C ASP A 268 -8.68 15.69 -25.08
N GLY A 269 -8.11 15.57 -26.27
CA GLY A 269 -8.68 16.15 -27.50
C GLY A 269 -8.53 17.68 -27.53
N SER A 270 -7.40 18.19 -27.04
CA SER A 270 -7.13 19.62 -26.88
C SER A 270 -5.65 19.96 -27.09
N THR A 271 -5.36 21.26 -27.22
CA THR A 271 -3.99 21.80 -27.33
C THR A 271 -3.65 22.71 -26.15
N ALA A 272 -2.36 22.80 -25.81
CA ALA A 272 -1.82 23.77 -24.87
C ALA A 272 -0.39 24.18 -25.25
N GLU A 273 0.01 25.38 -24.90
CA GLU A 273 1.37 25.87 -25.10
C GLU A 273 2.09 25.90 -23.75
N VAL A 274 3.22 25.21 -23.67
CA VAL A 274 4.00 25.02 -22.44
C VAL A 274 5.47 25.18 -22.78
N ALA A 275 6.17 26.04 -22.04
CA ALA A 275 7.58 26.38 -22.29
C ALA A 275 7.87 26.78 -23.75
N GLY A 276 6.92 27.41 -24.45
CA GLY A 276 7.05 27.81 -25.86
C GLY A 276 6.86 26.68 -26.88
N ILE A 277 6.51 25.47 -26.43
CA ILE A 277 6.16 24.32 -27.27
C ILE A 277 4.65 24.11 -27.23
N ARG A 278 4.03 23.99 -28.41
CA ARG A 278 2.60 23.70 -28.53
C ARG A 278 2.36 22.20 -28.61
N PHE A 279 1.72 21.68 -27.58
CA PHE A 279 1.32 20.28 -27.47
C PHE A 279 -0.14 20.09 -27.90
N ALA A 280 -0.43 18.97 -28.57
CA ALA A 280 -1.78 18.44 -28.73
C ALA A 280 -1.81 17.04 -28.12
N GLY A 281 -2.89 16.69 -27.42
CA GLY A 281 -2.98 15.36 -26.82
C GLY A 281 -4.40 14.84 -26.74
N ILE A 282 -4.53 13.52 -26.71
CA ILE A 282 -5.80 12.83 -26.47
C ILE A 282 -5.61 11.69 -25.46
N GLY A 283 -6.53 11.59 -24.50
CA GLY A 283 -6.51 10.49 -23.54
C GLY A 283 -6.94 9.17 -24.17
N ASP A 284 -6.34 8.07 -23.75
CA ASP A 284 -6.68 6.75 -24.26
C ASP A 284 -8.14 6.40 -23.93
N PRO A 285 -8.98 6.14 -24.93
CA PRO A 285 -10.39 5.81 -24.72
C PRO A 285 -10.66 4.38 -24.22
N THR A 286 -9.68 3.48 -24.24
CA THR A 286 -9.91 2.04 -24.09
C THR A 286 -10.07 1.55 -22.64
N PHE A 287 -9.72 2.36 -21.63
CA PHE A 287 -9.72 2.07 -20.18
C PHE A 287 -9.81 0.56 -19.82
N THR A 288 -8.65 -0.09 -19.70
CA THR A 288 -8.49 -1.55 -19.52
C THR A 288 -7.62 -1.92 -18.30
N PRO A 289 -7.94 -1.45 -17.08
CA PRO A 289 -7.07 -1.59 -15.91
C PRO A 289 -6.73 -3.05 -15.52
N ALA A 290 -7.56 -4.02 -15.91
CA ALA A 290 -7.42 -5.43 -15.50
C ALA A 290 -6.73 -6.35 -16.51
N GLY A 291 -6.07 -5.81 -17.56
CA GLY A 291 -5.46 -6.64 -18.61
C GLY A 291 -6.47 -7.56 -19.33
N GLY A 292 -7.76 -7.30 -19.14
CA GLY A 292 -8.84 -8.05 -19.76
C GLY A 292 -8.94 -7.59 -21.20
N ASN A 293 -8.60 -8.48 -22.12
CA ASN A 293 -8.65 -8.26 -23.55
C ASN A 293 -10.06 -7.74 -23.93
N PRO A 294 -10.25 -6.42 -24.18
CA PRO A 294 -11.38 -6.02 -25.01
C PRO A 294 -11.17 -6.76 -26.32
N ALA A 295 -12.21 -7.16 -27.05
CA ALA A 295 -11.99 -7.79 -28.34
C ALA A 295 -10.95 -6.96 -29.13
N LEU A 296 -9.76 -7.54 -29.43
CA LEU A 296 -8.60 -6.76 -29.93
C LEU A 296 -8.99 -5.82 -31.07
N MET A 297 -9.94 -6.27 -31.90
CA MET A 297 -10.53 -5.46 -32.98
C MET A 297 -11.25 -4.19 -32.49
N SER A 298 -12.09 -4.26 -31.45
CA SER A 298 -12.76 -3.07 -30.90
C SER A 298 -11.76 -2.10 -30.27
N SER A 299 -10.67 -2.59 -29.68
CA SER A 299 -9.62 -1.71 -29.12
C SER A 299 -8.85 -0.95 -30.20
N VAL A 300 -8.59 -1.59 -31.36
CA VAL A 300 -7.90 -0.97 -32.50
C VAL A 300 -8.79 0.09 -33.18
N GLU A 301 -10.08 -0.20 -33.38
CA GLU A 301 -11.03 0.77 -33.95
C GLU A 301 -11.20 2.00 -33.04
N VAL A 302 -11.32 1.76 -31.73
CA VAL A 302 -11.45 2.83 -30.73
C VAL A 302 -10.18 3.67 -30.63
N ALA A 303 -8.99 3.06 -30.65
CA ALA A 303 -7.72 3.77 -30.71
C ALA A 303 -7.55 4.56 -32.03
N GLY A 304 -8.00 4.01 -33.15
CA GLY A 304 -8.01 4.69 -34.45
C GLY A 304 -8.91 5.93 -34.45
N ALA A 305 -10.11 5.84 -33.84
CA ALA A 305 -11.01 6.99 -33.71
C ALA A 305 -10.42 8.10 -32.82
N ALA A 306 -9.71 7.75 -31.74
CA ALA A 306 -8.98 8.72 -30.94
C ALA A 306 -7.84 9.39 -31.73
N SER A 307 -7.07 8.60 -32.49
CA SER A 307 -6.00 9.12 -33.34
C SER A 307 -6.52 10.07 -34.42
N GLN A 308 -7.66 9.74 -35.04
CA GLN A 308 -8.33 10.64 -35.98
C GLN A 308 -8.79 11.94 -35.31
N ARG A 309 -9.41 11.84 -34.12
CA ARG A 309 -9.83 13.04 -33.38
C ARG A 309 -8.65 13.93 -33.01
N LEU A 310 -7.49 13.36 -32.68
CA LEU A 310 -6.28 14.13 -32.44
C LEU A 310 -5.77 14.80 -33.73
N ALA A 311 -5.80 14.10 -34.86
CA ALA A 311 -5.46 14.69 -36.15
C ALA A 311 -6.35 15.90 -36.47
N ASP A 312 -7.68 15.78 -36.30
CA ASP A 312 -8.63 16.87 -36.50
C ASP A 312 -8.30 18.09 -35.60
N VAL A 313 -7.87 17.85 -34.35
CA VAL A 313 -7.44 18.91 -33.41
C VAL A 313 -6.14 19.59 -33.87
N ILE A 314 -5.19 18.82 -34.39
CA ILE A 314 -3.92 19.35 -34.92
C ILE A 314 -4.19 20.20 -36.16
N GLU A 315 -5.00 19.71 -37.10
CA GLU A 315 -5.39 20.43 -38.32
C GLU A 315 -6.11 21.74 -37.98
N ALA A 316 -7.12 21.70 -37.10
CA ALA A 316 -7.82 22.89 -36.66
C ALA A 316 -6.89 23.92 -36.00
N SER A 317 -5.93 23.47 -35.18
CA SER A 317 -4.94 24.37 -34.56
C SER A 317 -4.03 25.02 -35.61
N ALA A 318 -3.66 24.29 -36.67
CA ALA A 318 -2.89 24.84 -37.78
C ALA A 318 -3.67 25.85 -38.62
N GLU A 319 -4.95 25.59 -38.90
CA GLU A 319 -5.87 26.53 -39.57
C GLU A 319 -6.03 27.85 -38.79
N ASP A 320 -6.04 27.76 -37.46
CA ASP A 320 -6.06 28.91 -36.55
C ASP A 320 -4.71 29.66 -36.46
N GLY A 321 -3.72 29.30 -37.28
CA GLY A 321 -2.40 29.92 -37.33
C GLY A 321 -1.50 29.55 -36.15
N LYS A 322 -1.80 28.44 -35.47
CA LYS A 322 -1.09 27.96 -34.28
C LYS A 322 -0.71 26.49 -34.44
N PRO A 323 0.24 26.17 -35.34
CA PRO A 323 0.62 24.78 -35.63
C PRO A 323 1.12 24.07 -34.37
N VAL A 324 0.78 22.80 -34.23
CA VAL A 324 1.21 21.94 -33.13
C VAL A 324 2.64 21.47 -33.38
N ASP A 325 3.49 21.55 -32.36
CA ASP A 325 4.88 21.10 -32.43
C ASP A 325 5.01 19.62 -32.04
N VAL A 326 4.24 19.19 -31.02
CA VAL A 326 4.32 17.84 -30.46
C VAL A 326 2.93 17.25 -30.23
N ALA A 327 2.68 16.06 -30.77
CA ALA A 327 1.46 15.30 -30.55
C ALA A 327 1.69 14.20 -29.49
N LEU A 328 0.77 14.09 -28.53
CA LEU A 328 0.82 13.18 -27.40
C LEU A 328 -0.30 12.13 -27.48
N ILE A 329 0.09 10.86 -27.54
CA ILE A 329 -0.79 9.71 -27.46
C ILE A 329 -0.16 8.66 -26.56
N HIS A 330 -0.98 7.94 -25.80
CA HIS A 330 -0.49 6.79 -25.04
C HIS A 330 -0.32 5.57 -25.95
N ASN A 331 -1.41 5.12 -26.59
CA ASN A 331 -1.39 3.95 -27.45
C ASN A 331 -1.25 4.32 -28.94
N ALA A 332 -0.06 4.08 -29.49
CA ALA A 332 0.28 4.31 -30.89
C ALA A 332 -0.10 3.15 -31.84
N ALA A 333 -1.12 2.34 -31.52
CA ALA A 333 -1.52 1.20 -32.36
C ALA A 333 -2.04 1.58 -33.76
N GLN A 334 -2.55 2.81 -33.94
CA GLN A 334 -3.04 3.33 -35.23
C GLN A 334 -2.67 4.82 -35.42
N PRO A 335 -1.37 5.17 -35.48
CA PRO A 335 -0.93 6.56 -35.55
C PRO A 335 -1.07 7.15 -36.95
N TYR A 336 -1.53 6.36 -37.93
CA TYR A 336 -1.59 6.74 -39.34
C TYR A 336 -2.27 8.10 -39.62
N PRO A 337 -3.36 8.49 -38.93
CA PRO A 337 -3.95 9.83 -39.12
C PRO A 337 -3.03 11.00 -38.72
N LEU A 338 -1.98 10.73 -37.94
CA LEU A 338 -0.99 11.73 -37.48
C LEU A 338 0.22 11.83 -38.42
N PHE A 339 0.39 10.88 -39.35
CA PHE A 339 1.43 10.94 -40.37
C PHE A 339 0.92 11.72 -41.59
N GLY A 340 0.89 13.03 -41.44
CA GLY A 340 0.48 14.01 -42.47
C GLY A 340 1.19 15.34 -42.27
#